data_AF-A0AA95KY73-F1
#
_entry.id   AF-A0AA95KY73-F1
#
_cell.length_a   1.000
_cell.length_b   1.000
_cell.length_c   1.000
_cell.angle_alpha   90.00
_cell.angle_beta   90.00
_cell.angle_gamma   90.00
#
_symmetry.space_group_name_H-M   'P 1'
#
loop_
_entity.id
_entity.type
_entity.pdbx_description
1 polymer ?
#
loop_
_entity_poly.entity_id
_entity_poly.type
_entity_poly.pdbx_seq_one_letter_code
_entity_poly.pdbx_strand_id
1 'polypeptide(L)'
;MKTQLNAKNEKDRDSDLKKVMNIIGLFIFGGLVLTSITNPMPVGYLKEYLLFIAGSAFIYYVLLNIYFIGGLARKLFYASLIVLGMGSLFMVLYLVSHSSH
;
A
#
# COMPACT_ATOMS: atom_id res chain seq x y z
N MET A 1 13.50 10.13 34.30
CA MET A 1 13.12 8.70 34.24
C MET A 1 11.88 8.44 33.37
N LYS A 2 10.80 9.23 33.47
CA LYS A 2 9.60 9.11 32.60
C LYS A 2 9.86 9.24 31.08
N THR A 3 10.79 10.12 30.68
CA THR A 3 11.11 10.39 29.25
C THR A 3 11.75 9.20 28.53
N GLN A 4 12.60 8.44 29.23
CA GLN A 4 13.25 7.23 28.71
C GLN A 4 12.25 6.07 28.55
N LEU A 5 11.26 5.99 29.44
CA LEU A 5 10.20 4.97 29.41
C LEU A 5 9.21 5.21 28.26
N ASN A 6 8.95 6.47 27.93
CA ASN A 6 8.07 6.87 26.83
C ASN A 6 8.73 6.64 25.46
N ALA A 7 10.00 7.03 25.31
CA ALA A 7 10.77 6.77 24.08
C ALA A 7 10.96 5.27 23.81
N LYS A 8 11.11 4.46 24.87
CA LYS A 8 11.18 3.00 24.73
C LYS A 8 9.84 2.39 24.29
N ASN A 9 8.71 2.85 24.85
CA ASN A 9 7.38 2.38 24.45
C ASN A 9 7.01 2.75 23.01
N GLU A 10 7.39 3.94 22.53
CA GLU A 10 7.11 4.38 21.16
C GLU A 10 7.88 3.54 20.14
N LYS A 11 9.17 3.28 20.40
CA LYS A 11 10.01 2.42 19.55
C LYS A 11 9.53 0.97 19.48
N ASP A 12 9.01 0.44 20.59
CA ASP A 12 8.46 -0.93 20.65
C ASP A 12 7.19 -1.04 19.80
N ARG A 13 6.28 -0.07 19.93
CA ARG A 13 5.06 0.02 19.12
C ARG A 13 5.34 0.17 17.63
N ASP A 14 6.34 0.96 17.25
CA ASP A 14 6.73 1.10 15.85
C ASP A 14 7.20 -0.24 15.26
N SER A 15 8.01 -0.99 16.01
CA SER A 15 8.45 -2.32 15.61
C SER A 15 7.29 -3.29 15.42
N ASP A 16 6.31 -3.28 16.33
CA ASP A 16 5.12 -4.12 16.22
C ASP A 16 4.21 -3.71 15.05
N LEU A 17 4.01 -2.41 14.84
CA LEU A 17 3.27 -1.91 13.68
C LEU A 17 3.96 -2.30 12.37
N LYS A 18 5.30 -2.27 12.31
CA LYS A 18 6.06 -2.71 11.14
C LYS A 18 5.80 -4.18 10.84
N LYS A 19 5.83 -5.03 11.87
CA LYS A 19 5.51 -6.46 11.73
C LYS A 19 4.09 -6.67 11.23
N VAL A 20 3.11 -6.00 11.82
CA VAL A 20 1.70 -6.13 11.42
C VAL A 20 1.50 -5.70 9.96
N MET A 21 2.04 -4.56 9.55
CA MET A 21 1.96 -4.12 8.16
C MET A 21 2.66 -5.10 7.21
N ASN A 22 3.84 -5.61 7.57
CA ASN A 22 4.56 -6.59 6.75
C ASN A 22 3.74 -7.88 6.55
N ILE A 23 3.04 -8.33 7.60
CA ILE A 23 2.13 -9.50 7.56
C ILE A 23 0.92 -9.21 6.67
N ILE A 24 0.29 -8.04 6.79
CA ILE A 24 -0.84 -7.65 5.95
C ILE A 24 -0.42 -7.60 4.47
N GLY A 25 0.74 -7.01 4.16
CA GLY A 25 1.30 -7.01 2.80
C GLY A 25 1.50 -8.42 2.28
N LEU A 26 2.09 -9.31 3.09
CA LEU A 26 2.28 -10.71 2.72
C LEU A 26 0.94 -11.41 2.45
N PHE A 27 -0.08 -11.13 3.27
CA PHE A 27 -1.40 -11.72 3.13
C PHE A 27 -2.11 -11.24 1.86
N ILE A 28 -2.03 -9.94 1.54
CA ILE A 28 -2.62 -9.37 0.32
C ILE A 28 -1.93 -9.93 -0.92
N PHE A 29 -0.61 -9.79 -1.04
CA PHE A 29 0.11 -10.24 -2.23
C PHE A 29 0.14 -11.76 -2.34
N GLY A 30 0.29 -12.47 -1.22
CA GLY A 30 0.20 -13.92 -1.18
C GLY A 30 -1.19 -14.43 -1.58
N GLY A 31 -2.26 -13.78 -1.11
CA GLY A 31 -3.63 -14.10 -1.49
C GLY A 31 -3.91 -13.86 -2.98
N LEU A 32 -3.33 -12.80 -3.56
CA LEU A 32 -3.45 -12.51 -4.99
C LEU A 32 -2.72 -13.56 -5.85
N VAL A 33 -1.51 -13.96 -5.45
CA VAL A 33 -0.79 -15.06 -6.12
C VAL A 33 -1.56 -16.37 -5.98
N LEU A 34 -2.09 -16.67 -4.80
CA LEU A 34 -2.89 -17.88 -4.59
C LEU A 34 -4.15 -17.88 -5.46
N THR A 35 -4.82 -16.74 -5.58
CA THR A 35 -5.98 -16.55 -6.45
C THR A 35 -5.63 -16.84 -7.92
N SER A 36 -4.44 -16.44 -8.38
CA SER A 36 -3.99 -16.73 -9.76
C SER A 36 -3.79 -18.22 -10.04
N ILE A 37 -3.55 -19.03 -8.99
CA ILE A 37 -3.39 -20.47 -9.09
C ILE A 37 -4.74 -21.17 -8.97
N THR A 38 -5.59 -20.74 -8.04
CA THR A 38 -6.89 -21.37 -7.79
C THR A 38 -7.95 -20.99 -8.82
N ASN A 39 -7.83 -19.82 -9.43
CA ASN A 39 -8.71 -19.35 -10.50
C ASN A 39 -7.84 -19.04 -11.74
N PRO A 40 -7.58 -20.04 -12.61
CA PRO A 40 -6.67 -19.87 -13.72
C PRO A 40 -7.21 -18.84 -14.72
N MET A 41 -6.58 -17.67 -14.74
CA MET A 41 -6.82 -16.65 -15.74
C MET A 41 -6.21 -17.08 -17.09
N PRO A 42 -6.70 -16.55 -18.22
CA PRO A 42 -6.13 -16.87 -19.53
C PRO A 42 -4.63 -16.57 -19.54
N VAL A 43 -3.83 -17.53 -20.00
CA VAL A 43 -2.35 -17.54 -19.93
C VAL A 43 -1.68 -16.29 -20.51
N GLY A 44 -2.34 -15.60 -21.46
CA GLY A 44 -1.87 -14.33 -22.00
C GLY A 44 -1.75 -13.24 -20.93
N TYR A 45 -2.75 -13.13 -20.05
CA TYR A 45 -2.83 -12.07 -19.04
C TYR A 45 -2.15 -12.42 -17.72
N LEU A 46 -1.87 -13.71 -17.49
CA LEU A 46 -1.29 -14.20 -16.25
C LEU A 46 0.10 -13.61 -16.01
N LYS A 47 0.89 -13.44 -17.10
CA LYS A 47 2.21 -12.81 -17.04
C LYS A 47 2.14 -11.34 -16.65
N GLU A 48 1.25 -10.56 -17.28
CA GLU A 48 1.07 -9.15 -16.93
C GLU A 48 0.53 -8.99 -15.51
N TYR A 49 -0.39 -9.86 -15.09
CA TYR A 49 -0.95 -9.87 -13.75
C TYR A 49 0.11 -10.18 -12.68
N LEU A 50 0.97 -11.19 -12.90
CA LEU A 50 2.08 -11.49 -12.00
C LEU A 50 3.10 -10.36 -11.94
N LEU A 51 3.43 -9.73 -13.07
CA LEU A 51 4.32 -8.57 -13.11
C LEU A 51 3.71 -7.38 -12.34
N PHE A 52 2.40 -7.18 -12.43
CA PHE A 52 1.69 -6.16 -11.67
C PHE A 52 1.72 -6.44 -10.16
N ILE A 53 1.46 -7.68 -9.74
CA ILE A 53 1.57 -8.09 -8.33
C ILE A 53 3.00 -7.90 -7.83
N ALA A 54 4.01 -8.35 -8.59
CA ALA A 54 5.41 -8.24 -8.19
C ALA A 54 5.86 -6.77 -8.09
N GLY A 55 5.47 -5.92 -9.05
CA GLY A 55 5.78 -4.50 -9.03
C GLY A 55 5.10 -3.77 -7.87
N SER A 56 3.81 -4.03 -7.64
CA SER A 56 3.07 -3.44 -6.51
C SER A 56 3.59 -3.93 -5.14
N ALA A 57 3.98 -5.20 -5.03
CA ALA A 57 4.63 -5.74 -3.83
C ALA A 57 5.96 -5.05 -3.56
N PHE A 58 6.80 -4.87 -4.59
CA PHE A 58 8.07 -4.16 -4.47
C PHE A 58 7.87 -2.73 -3.95
N ILE A 59 6.96 -1.97 -4.58
CA ILE A 59 6.63 -0.60 -4.17
C ILE A 59 6.12 -0.60 -2.72
N TYR A 60 5.22 -1.52 -2.36
CA TYR A 60 4.67 -1.61 -1.01
C TYR A 60 5.76 -1.84 0.05
N TYR A 61 6.63 -2.82 -0.14
CA TYR A 61 7.68 -3.12 0.85
C TYR A 61 8.74 -2.04 0.92
N VAL A 62 9.07 -1.38 -0.21
CA VAL A 62 9.94 -0.20 -0.23
C VAL A 62 9.31 0.95 0.56
N LEU A 63 8.03 1.27 0.31
CA LEU A 63 7.31 2.28 1.06
C LEU A 63 7.24 1.92 2.55
N LEU A 64 7.02 0.66 2.90
CA LEU A 64 6.97 0.19 4.28
C LEU A 64 8.34 0.35 4.98
N ASN A 65 9.44 0.10 4.29
CA ASN A 65 10.77 0.27 4.84
C ASN A 65 11.10 1.76 5.05
N ILE A 66 10.72 2.62 4.11
CA ILE A 66 10.84 4.09 4.23
C ILE A 66 9.89 4.62 5.32
N TYR A 67 8.72 4.00 5.50
CA TYR A 67 7.72 4.42 6.47
C TYR A 67 8.26 4.38 7.92
N PHE A 68 9.10 3.40 8.24
CA PHE A 68 9.67 3.26 9.58
C PHE A 68 10.96 4.06 9.82
N ILE A 69 11.48 4.76 8.81
CA ILE A 69 12.72 5.54 8.93
C ILE A 69 12.52 6.93 9.57
N GLY A 70 11.25 7.33 9.79
CA GLY A 70 10.86 8.56 10.49
C GLY A 70 10.86 9.83 9.62
N GLY A 71 9.86 10.69 9.81
CA GLY A 71 9.73 12.00 9.13
C GLY A 71 9.18 11.96 7.70
N LEU A 72 9.84 11.25 6.78
CA LEU A 72 9.44 11.15 5.36
C LEU A 72 8.17 10.31 5.13
N ALA A 73 7.92 9.38 6.05
CA ALA A 73 6.83 8.42 6.05
C ALA A 73 5.41 9.00 6.08
N ARG A 74 5.15 9.93 7.00
CA ARG A 74 3.87 10.64 7.08
C ARG A 74 3.63 11.44 5.80
N LYS A 75 4.69 12.05 5.25
CA LYS A 75 4.62 12.86 4.04
C LYS A 75 4.22 12.03 2.82
N LEU A 76 4.74 10.81 2.68
CA LEU A 76 4.38 9.87 1.61
C LEU A 76 2.95 9.31 1.75
N PHE A 77 2.52 9.00 2.97
CA PHE A 77 1.14 8.55 3.22
C PHE A 77 0.11 9.66 2.96
N TYR A 78 0.39 10.90 3.39
CA TYR A 78 -0.44 12.05 3.05
C TYR A 78 -0.40 12.36 1.55
N ALA A 79 0.77 12.21 0.89
CA ALA A 79 0.88 12.40 -0.55
C ALA A 79 0.05 11.39 -1.32
N SER A 80 0.05 10.10 -0.95
CA SER A 80 -0.79 9.10 -1.60
C SER A 80 -2.28 9.37 -1.40
N LEU A 81 -2.70 9.79 -0.19
CA LEU A 81 -4.08 10.23 0.09
C LEU A 81 -4.49 11.44 -0.76
N ILE A 82 -3.60 12.42 -0.94
CA ILE A 82 -3.86 13.60 -1.78
C ILE A 82 -4.00 13.20 -3.25
N VAL A 83 -3.11 12.34 -3.75
CA VAL A 83 -3.17 11.85 -5.14
C VAL A 83 -4.45 11.04 -5.38
N LEU A 84 -4.83 10.15 -4.46
CA LEU A 84 -6.09 9.40 -4.53
C LEU A 84 -7.31 10.31 -4.47
N GLY A 85 -7.30 11.29 -3.57
CA GLY A 85 -8.36 12.28 -3.45
C GLY A 85 -8.52 13.11 -4.72
N MET A 86 -7.40 13.58 -5.30
CA MET A 86 -7.41 14.29 -6.57
C MET A 86 -7.92 13.40 -7.71
N GLY A 87 -7.43 12.16 -7.84
CA GLY A 87 -7.89 11.23 -8.87
C GLY A 87 -9.40 10.95 -8.77
N SER A 88 -9.91 10.79 -7.55
CA SER A 88 -11.35 10.63 -7.29
C SER A 88 -12.15 11.86 -7.73
N LEU A 89 -11.70 13.07 -7.38
CA LEU A 89 -12.34 14.32 -7.79
C LEU A 89 -12.30 14.52 -9.31
N PHE A 90 -11.18 14.22 -9.96
CA PHE A 90 -11.07 14.25 -11.42
C PHE A 90 -12.08 13.30 -12.08
N MET A 91 -12.27 12.11 -11.53
CA MET A 91 -13.21 11.14 -12.06
C MET A 91 -14.67 11.60 -11.90
N VAL A 92 -15.01 12.24 -10.76
CA VAL A 92 -16.33 12.85 -10.54
C VAL A 92 -16.58 13.97 -11.55
N LEU A 93 -15.61 14.87 -11.76
CA LEU A 93 -15.73 15.95 -12.74
C LEU A 93 -15.88 15.42 -14.17
N TYR A 94 -15.14 14.37 -14.51
CA TYR A 94 -15.27 13.68 -15.78
C TYR A 94 -16.68 13.11 -15.98
N LEU A 95 -17.19 12.37 -14.98
CA LEU A 95 -18.55 11.81 -15.02
C LEU A 95 -19.61 12.89 -15.13
N VAL A 96 -19.52 13.99 -14.39
CA VAL A 96 -20.49 15.10 -14.48
C VAL A 96 -20.46 15.74 -15.87
N SER A 97 -19.27 15.95 -16.43
CA SER A 97 -19.09 16.60 -17.72
C SER A 97 -19.53 15.72 -18.90
N HIS A 98 -19.39 14.40 -18.79
CA HIS A 98 -19.76 13.44 -19.85
C HIS A 98 -21.13 12.78 -19.66
N SER A 99 -21.75 12.85 -18.47
CA SER A 99 -23.13 12.35 -18.23
C SER A 99 -24.21 13.38 -18.56
N SER A 100 -23.83 14.64 -18.81
CA SER A 100 -24.77 15.72 -19.17
C SER A 100 -24.90 15.94 -20.69
N HIS A 101 -24.50 14.95 -21.51
CA HIS A 101 -24.61 15.01 -22.97
C HIS A 101 -25.33 13.78 -23.55
#